data_AF-A0A094P2R3-F1
#
_entry.id   AF-A0A094P2R3-F1
#
_cell.length_a   1.000
_cell.length_b   1.000
_cell.length_c   1.000
_cell.angle_alpha   90.00
_cell.angle_beta   90.00
_cell.angle_gamma   90.00
#
_symmetry.space_group_name_H-M   'P 1'
#
loop_
_entity.id
_entity.type
_entity.pdbx_description
1 polymer ?
#
loop_
_entity_poly.entity_id
_entity_poly.type
_entity_poly.pdbx_seq_one_letter_code
_entity_poly.pdbx_strand_id
1 'polypeptide(L)' 'MTSEKNTDIAKLSYEQARDELVSVVTALEQGGMSLEGSIALWERGEALAARCDEWLIGAKARLEAAKKSRED' A
#
# COMPACT_ATOMS: atom_id res chain seq x y z
N MET A 1 -0.92 20.08 6.80
CA MET A 1 -0.58 19.80 5.39
C MET A 1 0.01 18.38 5.27
N THR A 2 -0.72 17.35 5.72
CA THR A 2 -0.29 15.94 5.63
C THR A 2 -0.91 15.20 4.43
N SER A 3 -1.97 15.75 3.83
CA SER A 3 -2.74 15.11 2.75
C SER A 3 -2.08 15.10 1.36
N GLU A 4 -1.10 15.96 1.06
CA GLU A 4 -0.51 16.01 -0.30
C GLU A 4 0.61 15.00 -0.52
N LYS A 5 1.30 14.55 0.55
CA LYS A 5 2.54 13.75 0.47
C LYS A 5 2.37 12.30 0.04
N ASN A 6 1.14 11.77 0.04
CA ASN A 6 0.86 10.35 -0.25
C ASN A 6 0.02 10.16 -1.53
N THR A 7 -0.19 11.23 -2.31
CA THR A 7 -1.00 11.19 -3.54
C THR A 7 -0.31 10.44 -4.68
N ASP A 8 1.01 10.27 -4.60
CA ASP A 8 1.82 9.48 -5.51
C ASP A 8 1.52 7.98 -5.40
N ILE A 9 1.18 7.49 -4.20
CA ILE A 9 0.93 6.08 -3.90
C ILE A 9 -0.20 5.51 -4.75
N ALA A 10 -1.23 6.31 -5.05
CA ALA A 10 -2.35 5.90 -5.90
C ALA A 10 -1.92 5.45 -7.30
N LYS A 11 -0.74 5.89 -7.77
CA LYS A 11 -0.19 5.55 -9.10
C LYS A 11 0.72 4.31 -9.07
N LEU A 12 1.04 3.77 -7.90
CA LEU A 12 1.94 2.64 -7.78
C LEU A 12 1.28 1.33 -8.26
N SER A 13 2.10 0.49 -8.89
CA SER A 13 1.82 -0.94 -9.05
C SER A 13 1.82 -1.64 -7.70
N TYR A 14 1.29 -2.87 -7.65
CA TYR A 14 1.29 -3.68 -6.43
C TYR A 14 2.71 -3.92 -5.91
N GLU A 15 3.62 -4.31 -6.78
CA GLU A 15 5.02 -4.62 -6.41
C GLU A 15 5.73 -3.37 -5.89
N GLN A 16 5.55 -2.22 -6.53
CA GLN A 16 6.14 -0.96 -6.05
C GLN A 16 5.58 -0.55 -4.68
N ALA A 17 4.26 -0.63 -4.49
CA ALA A 17 3.63 -0.30 -3.21
C ALA A 17 4.10 -1.24 -2.10
N ARG A 18 4.21 -2.55 -2.39
CA ARG A 18 4.70 -3.55 -1.44
C ARG A 18 6.16 -3.31 -1.05
N ASP A 19 7.03 -3.11 -2.04
CA ASP A 19 8.46 -2.94 -1.79
C ASP A 19 8.75 -1.67 -0.99
N GLU A 20 7.98 -0.61 -1.26
CA GLU A 20 8.05 0.62 -0.47
C GLU A 20 7.48 0.42 0.95
N LEU A 21 6.38 -0.32 1.10
CA LEU A 21 5.80 -0.64 2.41
C LEU A 21 6.81 -1.39 3.29
N VAL A 22 7.51 -2.38 2.71
CA VAL A 22 8.58 -3.11 3.40
C VAL A 22 9.70 -2.16 3.86
N SER A 23 10.06 -1.20 3.01
CA SER A 23 11.08 -0.19 3.33
C SER A 23 10.63 0.72 4.48
N VAL A 24 9.37 1.15 4.47
CA VAL A 24 8.78 1.96 5.56
C VAL A 24 8.75 1.20 6.88
N VAL A 25 8.29 -0.05 6.87
CA VAL A 25 8.25 -0.90 8.07
C VAL A 25 9.66 -1.11 8.62
N THR A 26 10.62 -1.41 7.75
CA THR A 26 12.02 -1.60 8.13
C THR A 26 12.59 -0.33 8.80
N ALA A 27 12.27 0.85 8.27
CA ALA A 27 12.71 2.11 8.85
C ALA A 27 12.07 2.38 10.22
N LEU A 28 10.78 2.07 10.39
CA LEU A 28 10.08 2.19 11.67
C LEU A 28 10.66 1.24 12.74
N GLU A 29 10.98 0.01 12.36
CA GLU A 29 11.58 -1.00 13.25
C GLU A 29 13.00 -0.65 13.69
N GLN A 30 13.79 -0.02 12.81
CA GLN A 30 15.13 0.47 13.16
C GLN A 30 15.09 1.59 14.19
N GLY A 31 14.01 2.39 14.21
CA GLY A 31 13.88 3.54 15.09
C GLY A 31 14.89 4.65 14.75
N GLY A 32 15.29 5.44 15.76
CA GLY A 32 16.30 6.51 15.59
C GLY A 32 15.79 7.80 14.91
N MET A 33 14.50 7.87 14.61
CA MET A 33 13.81 9.02 14.02
C MET A 33 13.06 9.83 15.09
N SER A 34 12.78 11.10 14.80
CA SER A 34 11.92 11.92 15.68
C SER A 34 10.48 11.43 15.65
N LEU A 35 9.68 11.83 16.65
CA LEU A 35 8.26 11.48 16.71
C LEU A 35 7.51 11.90 15.43
N GLU A 36 7.77 13.10 14.92
CA GLU A 36 7.17 13.61 13.69
C GLU A 36 7.59 12.79 12.47
N GLY A 37 8.85 12.32 12.44
CA GLY A 37 9.35 11.41 11.41
C GLY A 37 8.66 10.04 11.46
N SER A 38 8.51 9.48 12.66
CA SER A 38 7.79 8.21 12.87
C SER A 38 6.32 8.31 12.44
N ILE A 39 5.65 9.41 12.77
CA ILE A 39 4.25 9.64 12.36
C ILE A 39 4.14 9.74 10.84
N ALA A 40 5.03 10.48 10.18
CA ALA A 40 5.01 10.62 8.72
C ALA A 40 5.25 9.28 8.01
N LEU A 41 6.17 8.45 8.52
CA LEU A 41 6.41 7.11 7.99
C LEU A 41 5.23 6.18 8.23
N TRP A 42 4.61 6.24 9.41
CA TRP A 42 3.40 5.47 9.69
C TRP A 42 2.25 5.86 8.74
N GLU A 43 1.96 7.15 8.57
CA GLU A 43 0.92 7.63 7.64
C GLU A 43 1.18 7.16 6.20
N ARG A 44 2.45 7.14 5.77
CA ARG A 44 2.84 6.60 4.46
C ARG A 44 2.65 5.09 4.39
N GLY A 45 3.01 4.35 5.43
CA GLY A 45 2.81 2.92 5.55
C GLY A 45 1.33 2.53 5.44
N GLU A 46 0.44 3.22 6.14
CA GLU A 46 -1.01 3.00 6.06
C GLU A 46 -1.54 3.23 4.63
N ALA A 47 -1.09 4.29 3.96
CA ALA A 47 -1.49 4.56 2.58
C ALA A 47 -0.99 3.49 1.60
N LEU A 48 0.25 2.99 1.78
CA LEU A 48 0.80 1.90 0.96
C LEU A 48 0.07 0.58 1.19
N ALA A 49 -0.29 0.27 2.45
CA ALA A 49 -1.06 -0.91 2.81
C ALA A 49 -2.45 -0.87 2.15
N ALA A 50 -3.16 0.25 2.26
CA ALA A 50 -4.45 0.45 1.59
C ALA A 50 -4.35 0.24 0.07
N ARG A 51 -3.29 0.75 -0.56
CA ARG A 51 -3.05 0.55 -1.99
C ARG A 51 -2.82 -0.92 -2.36
N CYS A 52 -2.10 -1.67 -1.52
CA CYS A 52 -1.90 -3.10 -1.71
C CYS A 52 -3.24 -3.85 -1.63
N ASP A 53 -4.08 -3.53 -0.65
CA ASP A 53 -5.39 -4.14 -0.49
C ASP A 53 -6.31 -3.89 -1.68
N GLU A 54 -6.34 -2.66 -2.23
CA GLU A 54 -7.09 -2.34 -3.45
C GLU A 54 -6.71 -3.26 -4.62
N TRP A 55 -5.40 -3.48 -4.83
CA TRP A 55 -4.89 -4.37 -5.86
C TRP A 55 -5.34 -5.82 -5.65
N LEU A 56 -5.24 -6.33 -4.41
CA LEU A 56 -5.61 -7.70 -4.06
C LEU A 56 -7.11 -7.93 -4.20
N ILE A 57 -7.93 -6.99 -3.76
CA ILE A 57 -9.39 -7.03 -3.93
C ILE A 57 -9.74 -7.04 -5.43
N GLY A 58 -9.14 -6.16 -6.21
CA GLY A 58 -9.35 -6.09 -7.66
C GLY A 58 -8.93 -7.38 -8.39
N ALA A 59 -7.78 -7.96 -8.01
CA ALA A 59 -7.32 -9.23 -8.55
C ALA A 59 -8.29 -10.37 -8.23
N LYS A 60 -8.75 -10.47 -6.97
CA LYS A 60 -9.74 -11.46 -6.55
C LYS A 60 -11.05 -11.34 -7.34
N ALA A 61 -11.57 -10.12 -7.50
CA ALA A 61 -12.79 -9.88 -8.27
C ALA A 61 -12.67 -10.35 -9.73
N ARG A 62 -11.52 -10.09 -10.37
CA ARG A 62 -11.25 -10.56 -11.74
C ARG A 62 -11.22 -12.09 -11.83
N LEU A 63 -10.61 -12.76 -10.84
CA LEU A 63 -10.55 -14.22 -10.79
C LEU A 63 -11.95 -14.83 -10.62
N GLU A 64 -12.78 -14.27 -9.73
CA GLU A 64 -14.15 -14.74 -9.53
C GLU A 64 -15.03 -14.53 -10.78
N ALA A 65 -14.90 -13.39 -11.47
CA ALA A 65 -15.59 -13.16 -12.73
C ALA A 65 -15.18 -14.19 -13.80
N ALA A 66 -13.88 -14.46 -13.94
CA ALA A 66 -13.35 -15.43 -14.89
C ALA A 66 -13.75 -16.89 -14.55
N LYS A 67 -14.04 -17.21 -13.28
CA LYS A 67 -14.60 -18.51 -12.89
C LYS A 67 -16.06 -18.62 -13.33
N LYS A 68 -16.88 -17.63 -12.99
CA LYS A 68 -18.31 -17.61 -13.32
C LYS A 68 -18.56 -17.73 -14.83
N SER A 69 -17.82 -16.98 -15.64
CA SER A 69 -17.94 -17.03 -17.11
C SER A 69 -17.55 -18.38 -17.76
N ARG A 70 -16.94 -19.31 -17.03
CA ARG A 70 -16.60 -20.66 -17.52
C ARG A 70 -17.61 -21.71 -17.07
N GLU A 71 -18.43 -21.38 -16.07
CA GLU A 71 -19.49 -22.24 -15.54
C GLU A 71 -20.84 -22.00 -16.24
N ASP A 72 -20.98 -20.83 -16.89
CA ASP A 72 -22.06 -20.47 -17.82
C ASP A 72 -21.82 -21.07 -19.23
#